data_AF-A0A179IMB5-F1
#
_entry.id   AF-A0A179IMB5-F1
#
_cell.length_a   1.000
_cell.length_b   1.000
_cell.length_c   1.000
_cell.angle_alpha   90.00
_cell.angle_beta   90.00
_cell.angle_gamma   90.00
#
_symmetry.space_group_name_H-M   'P 1'
#
loop_
_entity.id
_entity.type
_entity.pdbx_description
1 polymer ?
#
loop_
_entity_poly.entity_id
_entity_poly.type
_entity_poly.pdbx_seq_one_letter_code
_entity_poly.pdbx_strand_id
1 'polypeptide(L)'
;HLLRVTHASSASAQPVGCIQLTEAEAATLRGMPVMINSNKGVFVFPPTPGTNILKVARHGYGYATAETVDDGHTPPRVLSCPRRDANNARHSYMPEDAQEGLRDGLRDMVPEFAERPWSRLRLCWYSDTPEGDFIVDHHPQAEGLFLATGGSGHGFKFLPVLGRYIVDCLENKAPESLRHKWRMRPESDASEIKIGDGSRGGPPLRTLTASEQSKL
;
A
#
# COMPACT_ATOMS: atom_id res chain seq x y z
N HIS A 1 4.95 6.91 -17.74
CA HIS A 1 3.71 6.37 -17.14
C HIS A 1 3.07 5.39 -18.10
N LEU A 2 2.42 4.32 -17.62
CA LEU A 2 1.95 3.22 -18.48
C LEU A 2 0.50 3.41 -18.96
N LEU A 3 -0.39 3.93 -18.10
CA LEU A 3 -1.80 4.13 -18.40
C LEU A 3 -2.39 5.22 -17.50
N ARG A 4 -3.30 6.04 -18.03
CA ARG A 4 -4.01 7.07 -17.25
C ARG A 4 -5.19 6.45 -16.51
N VAL A 5 -5.00 6.19 -15.22
CA VAL A 5 -6.05 5.68 -14.32
C VAL A 5 -6.27 6.58 -13.11
N THR A 6 -5.84 7.84 -13.18
CA THR A 6 -5.84 8.79 -12.06
C THR A 6 -7.23 9.23 -11.60
N HIS A 7 -8.29 8.87 -12.32
CA HIS A 7 -9.68 9.05 -11.92
C HIS A 7 -10.23 7.84 -11.15
N ALA A 8 -9.54 6.69 -11.20
CA ALA A 8 -9.98 5.42 -10.62
C ALA A 8 -9.04 4.90 -9.53
N SER A 9 -7.75 5.22 -9.59
CA SER A 9 -6.78 4.81 -8.57
C SER A 9 -5.71 5.85 -8.30
N SER A 10 -5.19 5.85 -7.07
CA SER A 10 -4.08 6.68 -6.62
C SER A 10 -3.02 5.84 -5.92
N ALA A 11 -1.75 6.20 -6.05
CA ALA A 11 -0.68 5.48 -5.36
C ALA A 11 -0.29 6.15 -4.04
N SER A 12 -0.14 5.35 -2.99
CA SER A 12 0.43 5.78 -1.71
C SER A 12 1.39 4.72 -1.20
N ALA A 13 2.42 5.12 -0.49
CA ALA A 13 3.38 4.21 0.12
C ALA A 13 3.14 4.10 1.62
N GLN A 14 3.20 2.88 2.15
CA GLN A 14 2.92 2.56 3.54
C GLN A 14 4.18 2.10 4.27
N PRO A 15 4.45 2.59 5.50
CA PRO A 15 5.63 2.22 6.26
C PRO A 15 5.66 0.74 6.68
N VAL A 16 6.80 0.10 6.47
CA VAL A 16 7.11 -1.25 6.98
C VAL A 16 8.50 -1.27 7.59
N GLY A 17 8.59 -1.62 8.87
CA GLY A 17 9.82 -1.78 9.61
C GLY A 17 10.04 -3.23 10.03
N CYS A 18 11.29 -3.65 10.06
CA CYS A 18 11.69 -4.97 10.55
C CYS A 18 12.71 -4.81 11.66
N ILE A 19 12.58 -5.64 12.70
CA ILE A 19 13.53 -5.77 13.80
C ILE A 19 14.05 -7.20 13.80
N GLN A 20 15.37 -7.37 13.90
CA GLN A 20 15.98 -8.68 14.09
C GLN A 20 15.98 -9.02 15.57
N LEU A 21 15.30 -10.12 15.94
CA LEU A 21 15.35 -10.67 17.29
C LEU A 21 16.38 -11.79 17.37
N THR A 22 16.87 -12.03 18.59
CA THR A 22 17.51 -13.29 18.93
C THR A 22 16.46 -14.42 18.95
N GLU A 23 16.92 -15.67 18.93
CA GLU A 23 16.03 -16.82 19.04
C GLU A 23 15.26 -16.85 20.37
N ALA A 24 15.93 -16.49 21.48
CA ALA A 24 15.32 -16.44 22.81
C ALA A 24 14.20 -15.39 22.87
N GLU A 25 14.45 -14.19 22.35
CA GLU A 25 13.44 -13.12 22.25
C GLU A 25 12.29 -13.50 21.31
N ALA A 26 12.58 -14.11 20.16
CA ALA A 26 11.53 -14.58 19.26
C ALA A 26 10.68 -15.70 19.89
N ALA A 27 11.27 -16.51 20.78
CA ALA A 27 10.55 -17.55 21.50
C ALA A 27 9.52 -16.99 22.49
N THR A 28 9.80 -15.86 23.16
CA THR A 28 8.82 -15.22 24.07
C THR A 28 7.59 -14.70 23.32
N LEU A 29 7.77 -14.28 22.07
CA LEU A 29 6.70 -13.76 21.22
C LEU A 29 6.03 -14.83 20.32
N ARG A 30 6.49 -16.08 20.31
CA ARG A 30 6.07 -17.08 19.31
C ARG A 30 4.56 -17.37 19.31
N GLY A 31 3.91 -17.27 20.47
CA GLY A 31 2.48 -17.47 20.65
C GLY A 31 1.62 -16.21 20.45
N MET A 32 2.23 -15.05 20.18
CA MET A 32 1.46 -13.82 20.02
C MET A 32 0.58 -13.89 18.76
N PRO A 33 -0.62 -13.28 18.77
CA PRO A 33 -1.40 -13.11 17.54
C PRO A 33 -0.80 -12.00 16.67
N VAL A 34 -1.31 -11.86 15.44
CA VAL A 34 -1.16 -10.59 14.72
C VAL A 34 -1.93 -9.54 15.52
N MET A 35 -1.23 -8.51 15.99
CA MET A 35 -1.84 -7.42 16.75
C MET A 35 -2.08 -6.23 15.83
N ILE A 36 -3.23 -5.57 16.02
CA ILE A 36 -3.61 -4.35 15.33
C ILE A 36 -4.02 -3.29 16.35
N ASN A 37 -3.41 -2.12 16.26
CA ASN A 37 -3.88 -0.92 16.92
C ASN A 37 -4.58 -0.03 15.91
N SER A 38 -5.91 -0.08 15.88
CA SER A 38 -6.74 0.66 14.91
C SER A 38 -6.68 2.18 15.10
N ASN A 39 -6.40 2.67 16.32
CA ASN A 39 -6.28 4.11 16.58
C ASN A 39 -5.03 4.69 15.90
N LYS A 40 -3.93 3.93 15.88
CA LYS A 40 -2.64 4.33 15.28
C LYS A 40 -2.44 3.79 13.85
N GLY A 41 -3.23 2.78 13.47
CA GLY A 41 -3.11 2.05 12.20
C GLY A 41 -1.91 1.11 12.14
N VAL A 42 -1.34 0.71 13.29
CA VAL A 42 -0.10 -0.09 13.34
C VAL A 42 -0.42 -1.57 13.56
N PHE A 43 0.31 -2.42 12.84
CA PHE A 43 0.24 -3.86 12.91
C PHE A 43 1.58 -4.41 13.36
N VAL A 44 1.56 -5.37 14.29
CA VAL A 44 2.74 -6.15 14.66
C VAL A 44 2.46 -7.61 14.35
N PHE A 45 3.33 -8.21 13.55
CA PHE A 45 3.24 -9.62 13.19
C PHE A 45 4.14 -10.44 14.12
N PRO A 46 3.76 -11.67 14.47
CA PRO A 46 4.64 -12.58 15.19
C PRO A 46 5.99 -12.73 14.49
N PRO A 47 7.09 -12.95 15.23
CA PRO A 47 8.39 -13.16 14.62
C PRO A 47 8.34 -14.29 13.59
N THR A 48 8.89 -14.04 12.40
CA THR A 48 8.87 -15.02 11.31
C THR A 48 9.70 -16.25 11.69
N PRO A 49 9.13 -17.47 11.72
CA PRO A 49 9.88 -18.68 12.06
C PRO A 49 11.14 -18.86 11.21
N GLY A 50 12.23 -19.30 11.83
CA GLY A 50 13.53 -19.51 11.18
C GLY A 50 14.37 -18.25 10.94
N THR A 51 13.74 -17.07 10.82
CA THR A 51 14.48 -15.80 10.64
C THR A 51 14.41 -14.90 11.86
N ASN A 52 13.45 -15.10 12.77
CA ASN A 52 13.24 -14.31 13.98
C ASN A 52 13.04 -12.80 13.69
N ILE A 53 12.51 -12.48 12.51
CA ILE A 53 12.21 -11.09 12.13
C ILE A 53 10.84 -10.71 12.67
N LEU A 54 10.82 -9.70 13.55
CA LEU A 54 9.61 -9.02 13.98
C LEU A 54 9.26 -7.94 12.95
N LYS A 55 8.11 -8.08 12.30
CA LYS A 55 7.65 -7.14 11.26
C LYS A 55 6.58 -6.22 11.85
N VAL A 56 6.72 -4.93 11.55
CA VAL A 56 5.80 -3.87 11.93
C VAL A 56 5.38 -3.14 10.67
N ALA A 57 4.09 -2.85 10.53
CA ALA A 57 3.59 -2.08 9.41
C ALA A 57 2.61 -1.03 9.91
N ARG A 58 2.41 0.04 9.14
CA ARG A 58 1.37 1.02 9.39
C ARG A 58 0.50 1.18 8.16
N HIS A 59 -0.81 1.11 8.35
CA HIS A 59 -1.84 1.45 7.36
C HIS A 59 -2.44 2.79 7.73
N GLY A 60 -2.33 3.76 6.84
CA GLY A 60 -2.96 5.07 6.98
C GLY A 60 -3.03 5.77 5.63
N TYR A 61 -3.11 7.10 5.65
CA TYR A 61 -3.07 7.87 4.40
C TYR A 61 -1.74 7.71 3.65
N GLY A 62 -0.63 7.49 4.37
CA GLY A 62 0.65 7.08 3.80
C GLY A 62 1.50 8.24 3.27
N TYR A 63 2.37 7.89 2.32
CA TYR A 63 3.36 8.80 1.74
C TYR A 63 3.21 8.85 0.22
N ALA A 64 3.27 10.05 -0.34
CA ALA A 64 3.21 10.27 -1.78
C ALA A 64 4.56 10.73 -2.33
N THR A 65 4.83 10.37 -3.58
CA THR A 65 5.88 11.00 -4.39
C THR A 65 5.28 12.11 -5.25
N ALA A 66 6.15 12.96 -5.77
CA ALA A 66 5.81 13.93 -6.79
C ALA A 66 6.56 13.57 -8.07
N GLU A 67 5.85 12.98 -9.04
CA GLU A 67 6.37 12.63 -10.35
C GLU A 67 5.60 13.42 -11.41
N THR A 68 6.31 14.24 -12.19
CA THR A 68 5.73 14.98 -13.30
C THR A 68 5.44 14.04 -14.45
N VAL A 69 4.20 14.04 -14.92
CA VAL A 69 3.75 13.14 -15.98
C VAL A 69 3.52 13.91 -17.27
N ASP A 70 4.00 13.34 -18.37
CA ASP A 70 3.70 13.79 -19.71
C ASP A 70 2.51 12.99 -20.25
N ASP A 71 1.30 13.45 -19.94
CA ASP A 71 0.02 12.85 -20.35
C ASP A 71 -0.77 13.74 -21.34
N GLY A 72 -0.08 14.69 -21.98
CA GLY A 72 -0.67 15.66 -22.90
C GLY A 72 -1.46 16.79 -22.24
N HIS A 73 -1.44 16.91 -20.90
CA HIS A 73 -2.06 18.02 -20.17
C HIS A 73 -1.11 19.22 -20.02
N THR A 74 -1.67 20.43 -20.14
CA THR A 74 -0.95 21.69 -19.91
C THR A 74 -1.69 22.52 -18.87
N PRO A 75 -1.08 22.81 -17.70
CA PRO A 75 0.28 22.44 -17.30
C PRO A 75 0.44 20.93 -17.03
N PRO A 76 1.67 20.37 -17.07
CA PRO A 76 1.93 18.98 -16.73
C PRO A 76 1.39 18.62 -15.34
N ARG A 77 0.79 17.44 -15.22
CA ARG A 77 0.27 16.96 -13.94
C ARG A 77 1.40 16.38 -13.08
N VAL A 78 1.20 16.46 -11.77
CA VAL A 78 2.09 15.82 -10.79
C VAL A 78 1.30 14.74 -10.09
N LEU A 79 1.81 13.51 -10.17
CA LEU A 79 1.15 12.33 -9.62
C LEU A 79 2.06 11.62 -8.62
N SER A 80 1.43 10.91 -7.69
CA SER A 80 2.13 9.96 -6.84
C SER A 80 2.19 8.62 -7.55
N CYS A 81 3.39 8.06 -7.67
CA CYS A 81 3.62 6.71 -8.15
C CYS A 81 5.00 6.19 -7.72
N PRO A 82 5.17 4.86 -7.60
CA PRO A 82 6.50 4.28 -7.47
C PRO A 82 7.36 4.63 -8.70
N ARG A 83 8.67 4.70 -8.49
CA ARG A 83 9.64 4.75 -9.59
C ARG A 83 9.56 3.43 -10.36
N ARG A 84 9.25 3.50 -11.66
CA ARG A 84 9.05 2.32 -12.52
C ARG A 84 10.25 1.38 -12.55
N ASP A 85 11.45 1.96 -12.64
CA ASP A 85 12.68 1.23 -12.91
C ASP A 85 13.64 1.20 -11.70
N ALA A 86 13.12 1.45 -10.49
CA ALA A 86 13.89 1.43 -9.24
C ALA A 86 13.24 0.52 -8.19
N ASN A 87 14.06 0.03 -7.26
CA ASN A 87 13.60 -0.85 -6.18
C ASN A 87 14.01 -0.28 -4.81
N ASN A 88 13.06 0.41 -4.17
CA ASN A 88 13.25 1.02 -2.86
C ASN A 88 13.48 -0.01 -1.73
N ALA A 89 13.20 -1.28 -1.96
CA ALA A 89 13.45 -2.35 -1.00
C ALA A 89 14.95 -2.57 -0.73
N ARG A 90 15.84 -2.07 -1.60
CA ARG A 90 17.30 -2.19 -1.49
C ARG A 90 17.94 -1.10 -0.64
N HIS A 91 17.37 0.11 -0.65
CA HIS A 91 17.96 1.28 0.02
C HIS A 91 17.69 1.33 1.53
N SER A 92 16.75 0.51 2.02
CA SER A 92 16.35 0.45 3.42
C SER A 92 16.07 1.84 4.03
N TYR A 93 15.43 2.71 3.26
CA TYR A 93 15.13 4.09 3.65
C TYR A 93 13.64 4.26 3.96
N MET A 94 13.36 5.09 4.97
CA MET A 94 12.04 5.53 5.36
C MET A 94 12.16 6.89 6.09
N PRO A 95 11.25 7.85 5.86
CA PRO A 95 11.22 9.12 6.60
C PRO A 95 11.16 8.95 8.12
N GLU A 96 11.65 9.94 8.87
CA GLU A 96 11.73 9.87 10.33
C GLU A 96 10.35 9.82 11.01
N ASP A 97 9.39 10.61 10.53
CA ASP A 97 8.01 10.59 11.02
C ASP A 97 7.32 9.25 10.78
N ALA A 98 7.63 8.57 9.67
CA ALA A 98 7.14 7.23 9.38
C ALA A 98 7.72 6.19 10.35
N GLN A 99 9.01 6.31 10.67
CA GLN A 99 9.67 5.46 11.65
C GLN A 99 9.07 5.69 13.04
N GLU A 100 8.89 6.94 13.46
CA GLU A 100 8.28 7.27 14.74
C GLU A 100 6.83 6.74 14.83
N GLY A 101 6.05 6.82 13.76
CA GLY A 101 4.71 6.21 13.73
C GLY A 101 4.72 4.69 13.95
N LEU A 102 5.75 3.98 13.48
CA LEU A 102 5.93 2.54 13.78
C LEU A 102 6.37 2.32 15.23
N ARG A 103 7.27 3.16 15.76
CA ARG A 103 7.75 3.12 17.14
C ARG A 103 6.62 3.36 18.14
N ASP A 104 5.78 4.35 17.89
CA ASP A 104 4.63 4.67 18.72
C ASP A 104 3.63 3.51 18.81
N GLY A 105 3.43 2.74 17.73
CA GLY A 105 2.65 1.51 17.78
C GLY A 105 3.36 0.35 18.50
N LEU A 106 4.68 0.24 18.35
CA LEU A 106 5.47 -0.75 19.10
C LEU A 106 5.41 -0.51 20.61
N ARG A 107 5.44 0.74 21.08
CA ARG A 107 5.33 1.08 22.51
C ARG A 107 4.03 0.59 23.14
N ASP A 108 2.94 0.55 22.38
CA ASP A 108 1.64 0.06 22.87
C ASP A 108 1.56 -1.48 22.90
N MET A 109 2.24 -2.16 21.99
CA MET A 109 2.02 -3.59 21.71
C MET A 109 3.16 -4.50 22.17
N VAL A 110 4.41 -4.08 21.95
CA VAL A 110 5.64 -4.84 22.26
C VAL A 110 6.75 -3.86 22.73
N PRO A 111 6.54 -3.18 23.87
CA PRO A 111 7.37 -2.05 24.30
C PRO A 111 8.86 -2.38 24.48
N GLU A 112 9.17 -3.62 24.85
CA GLU A 112 10.55 -4.10 25.02
C GLU A 112 11.42 -4.00 23.76
N PHE A 113 10.80 -4.00 22.57
CA PHE A 113 11.48 -3.87 21.28
C PHE A 113 11.26 -2.50 20.63
N ALA A 114 10.53 -1.59 21.29
CA ALA A 114 10.15 -0.31 20.70
C ALA A 114 11.36 0.48 20.22
N GLU A 115 12.45 0.56 20.97
CA GLU A 115 13.62 1.36 20.58
C GLU A 115 14.74 0.54 19.90
N ARG A 116 14.49 -0.74 19.58
CA ARG A 116 15.50 -1.62 18.95
C ARG A 116 15.82 -1.13 17.52
N PRO A 117 17.09 -1.04 17.11
CA PRO A 117 17.45 -0.62 15.75
C PRO A 117 16.70 -1.40 14.66
N TRP A 118 16.27 -0.69 13.63
CA TRP A 118 15.64 -1.32 12.47
C TRP A 118 16.68 -2.13 11.71
N SER A 119 16.39 -3.40 11.43
CA SER A 119 17.20 -4.22 10.55
C SER A 119 16.90 -3.94 9.08
N ARG A 120 15.65 -3.56 8.77
CA ARG A 120 15.19 -3.13 7.44
C ARG A 120 14.04 -2.13 7.55
N LEU A 121 14.01 -1.17 6.63
CA LEU A 121 12.94 -0.19 6.48
C LEU A 121 12.46 -0.18 5.03
N ARG A 122 11.16 -0.09 4.79
CA ARG A 122 10.58 -0.04 3.44
C ARG A 122 9.34 0.84 3.40
N LEU A 123 9.15 1.52 2.27
CA LEU A 123 7.86 2.08 1.88
C LEU A 123 7.20 1.12 0.87
N CYS A 124 6.11 0.47 1.27
CA CYS A 124 5.37 -0.48 0.43
C CYS A 124 4.27 0.24 -0.36
N TRP A 125 4.27 0.12 -1.67
CA TRP A 125 3.36 0.86 -2.54
C TRP A 125 2.01 0.18 -2.71
N TYR A 126 0.95 0.94 -2.51
CA TYR A 126 -0.43 0.56 -2.77
C TYR A 126 -0.96 1.28 -4.02
N SER A 127 -1.96 0.67 -4.65
CA SER A 127 -2.81 1.28 -5.68
C SER A 127 -4.23 1.31 -5.11
N ASP A 128 -4.62 2.47 -4.62
CA ASP A 128 -5.83 2.69 -3.83
C ASP A 128 -6.96 3.13 -4.73
N THR A 129 -8.14 2.54 -4.56
CA THR A 129 -9.39 2.98 -5.20
C THR A 129 -10.28 3.66 -4.15
N PRO A 130 -11.24 4.52 -4.55
CA PRO A 130 -12.04 5.28 -3.60
C PRO A 130 -12.79 4.40 -2.59
N GLU A 131 -13.38 3.29 -3.04
CA GLU A 131 -14.14 2.35 -2.17
C GLU A 131 -13.30 1.16 -1.67
N GLY A 132 -12.02 1.10 -2.03
CA GLY A 132 -11.17 -0.06 -1.74
C GLY A 132 -11.46 -1.30 -2.60
N ASP A 133 -12.41 -1.24 -3.53
CA ASP A 133 -12.70 -2.32 -4.48
C ASP A 133 -11.58 -2.50 -5.52
N PHE A 134 -11.43 -3.71 -6.06
CA PHE A 134 -10.51 -3.95 -7.18
C PHE A 134 -11.01 -3.31 -8.47
N ILE A 135 -10.10 -3.07 -9.41
CA ILE A 135 -10.43 -2.74 -10.80
C ILE A 135 -10.10 -3.96 -11.65
N VAL A 136 -11.14 -4.64 -12.13
CA VAL A 136 -11.08 -5.88 -12.92
C VAL A 136 -12.05 -5.75 -14.09
N ASP A 137 -11.63 -5.02 -15.13
CA ASP A 137 -12.51 -4.60 -16.22
C ASP A 137 -11.74 -4.20 -17.48
N HIS A 138 -12.44 -4.08 -18.60
CA HIS A 138 -11.90 -3.53 -19.83
C HIS A 138 -11.71 -2.01 -19.72
N HIS A 139 -10.65 -1.50 -20.34
CA HIS A 139 -10.45 -0.06 -20.43
C HIS A 139 -11.47 0.56 -21.39
N PRO A 140 -12.23 1.61 -20.99
CA PRO A 140 -13.37 2.12 -21.78
C PRO A 140 -12.98 2.74 -23.13
N GLN A 141 -11.73 3.18 -23.27
CA GLN A 141 -11.22 3.88 -24.46
C GLN A 141 -10.10 3.13 -25.19
N ALA A 142 -9.63 2.01 -24.65
CA ALA A 142 -8.50 1.27 -25.22
C ALA A 142 -8.94 -0.16 -25.52
N GLU A 143 -9.34 -0.40 -26.76
CA GLU A 143 -9.81 -1.70 -27.21
C GLU A 143 -8.76 -2.79 -26.96
N GLY A 144 -9.20 -3.95 -26.49
CA GLY A 144 -8.33 -5.08 -26.17
C GLY A 144 -7.54 -4.95 -24.85
N LEU A 145 -7.59 -3.81 -24.15
CA LEU A 145 -6.93 -3.65 -22.86
C LEU A 145 -7.85 -4.08 -21.71
N PHE A 146 -7.40 -5.05 -20.92
CA PHE A 146 -8.05 -5.50 -19.69
C PHE A 146 -7.17 -5.18 -18.48
N LEU A 147 -7.78 -4.67 -17.42
CA LEU A 147 -7.09 -4.25 -16.21
C LEU A 147 -7.37 -5.21 -15.06
N ALA A 148 -6.34 -5.46 -14.25
CA ALA A 148 -6.45 -6.13 -12.96
C ALA A 148 -5.55 -5.40 -11.95
N THR A 149 -6.10 -4.40 -11.27
CA THR A 149 -5.37 -3.48 -10.37
C THR A 149 -6.26 -3.03 -9.20
N GLY A 150 -5.86 -1.98 -8.47
CA GLY A 150 -6.66 -1.41 -7.39
C GLY A 150 -6.65 -2.26 -6.11
N GLY A 151 -5.50 -2.86 -5.79
CA GLY A 151 -5.37 -3.79 -4.66
C GLY A 151 -5.67 -3.18 -3.28
N SER A 152 -5.66 -1.84 -3.17
CA SER A 152 -6.09 -1.06 -2.01
C SER A 152 -5.58 -1.58 -0.64
N GLY A 153 -4.36 -2.11 -0.61
CA GLY A 153 -3.72 -2.63 0.60
C GLY A 153 -4.21 -4.00 1.09
N HIS A 154 -5.16 -4.64 0.40
CA HIS A 154 -5.76 -5.90 0.86
C HIS A 154 -5.68 -7.05 -0.16
N GLY A 155 -5.25 -6.79 -1.39
CA GLY A 155 -5.20 -7.79 -2.47
C GLY A 155 -4.41 -9.06 -2.15
N PHE A 156 -3.36 -8.99 -1.33
CA PHE A 156 -2.47 -10.13 -1.05
C PHE A 156 -3.20 -11.33 -0.41
N LYS A 157 -4.20 -11.09 0.47
CA LYS A 157 -4.93 -12.20 1.13
C LYS A 157 -5.76 -13.03 0.15
N PHE A 158 -6.04 -12.49 -1.05
CA PHE A 158 -6.78 -13.16 -2.10
C PHE A 158 -5.88 -13.87 -3.12
N LEU A 159 -4.55 -13.86 -2.94
CA LEU A 159 -3.60 -14.48 -3.87
C LEU A 159 -4.03 -15.89 -4.36
N PRO A 160 -4.52 -16.81 -3.52
CA PRO A 160 -4.88 -18.16 -3.97
C PRO A 160 -6.12 -18.23 -4.88
N VAL A 161 -6.99 -17.21 -4.86
CA VAL A 161 -8.31 -17.27 -5.52
C VAL A 161 -8.57 -16.14 -6.51
N LEU A 162 -7.90 -14.99 -6.38
CA LEU A 162 -8.21 -13.78 -7.14
C LEU A 162 -8.11 -13.98 -8.65
N GLY A 163 -7.13 -14.76 -9.11
CA GLY A 163 -6.92 -15.04 -10.54
C GLY A 163 -8.14 -15.68 -11.22
N ARG A 164 -8.86 -16.56 -10.52
CA ARG A 164 -10.09 -17.17 -11.06
C ARG A 164 -11.16 -16.12 -11.33
N TYR A 165 -11.40 -15.22 -10.37
CA TYR A 165 -12.40 -14.16 -10.53
C TYR A 165 -11.99 -13.14 -11.59
N ILE A 166 -10.69 -12.87 -11.74
CA ILE A 166 -10.17 -12.03 -12.82
C ILE A 166 -10.52 -12.65 -14.19
N VAL A 167 -10.26 -13.94 -14.37
CA VAL A 167 -10.61 -14.66 -15.61
C VAL A 167 -12.11 -14.69 -15.84
N ASP A 168 -12.91 -14.95 -14.79
CA ASP A 168 -14.38 -14.95 -14.91
C ASP A 168 -14.91 -13.57 -15.33
N CYS A 169 -14.31 -12.46 -14.86
CA CYS A 169 -14.66 -11.12 -15.34
C CYS A 169 -14.24 -10.90 -16.80
N LEU A 170 -13.01 -11.29 -17.17
CA LEU A 170 -12.48 -11.18 -18.53
C LEU A 170 -13.34 -11.94 -19.55
N GLU A 171 -13.80 -13.14 -19.20
CA GLU A 171 -14.61 -14.00 -20.05
C GLU A 171 -16.13 -13.70 -19.95
N ASN A 172 -16.53 -12.65 -19.22
CA ASN A 172 -17.92 -12.31 -18.94
C ASN A 172 -18.75 -13.44 -18.28
N LYS A 173 -18.10 -14.30 -17.49
CA LYS A 173 -18.72 -15.39 -16.73
C LYS A 173 -19.03 -15.02 -15.28
N ALA A 174 -18.40 -13.96 -14.75
CA ALA A 174 -18.67 -13.47 -13.41
C ALA A 174 -20.08 -12.87 -13.29
N PRO A 175 -20.73 -12.98 -12.11
CA PRO A 175 -22.01 -12.34 -11.85
C PRO A 175 -21.97 -10.84 -12.15
N GLU A 176 -23.06 -10.29 -12.68
CA GLU A 176 -23.16 -8.87 -13.03
C GLU A 176 -22.86 -7.96 -11.82
N SER A 177 -23.31 -8.34 -10.62
CA SER A 177 -23.03 -7.60 -9.39
C SER A 177 -21.53 -7.49 -9.10
N LEU A 178 -20.75 -8.53 -9.38
CA LEU A 178 -19.29 -8.53 -9.18
C LEU A 178 -18.59 -7.71 -10.26
N ARG A 179 -18.95 -7.91 -11.54
CA ARG A 179 -18.43 -7.12 -12.65
C ARG A 179 -18.71 -5.63 -12.45
N HIS A 180 -19.95 -5.29 -12.04
CA HIS A 180 -20.31 -3.93 -11.70
C HIS A 180 -19.49 -3.40 -10.52
N LYS A 181 -19.32 -4.19 -9.46
CA LYS A 181 -18.52 -3.78 -8.29
C LYS A 181 -17.05 -3.49 -8.64
N TRP A 182 -16.43 -4.30 -9.49
CA TRP A 182 -15.02 -4.15 -9.88
C TRP A 182 -14.79 -3.40 -11.19
N ARG A 183 -15.84 -2.76 -11.73
CA ARG A 183 -15.76 -2.03 -13.00
C ARG A 183 -14.79 -0.84 -12.90
N MET A 184 -14.13 -0.53 -14.00
CA MET A 184 -13.40 0.72 -14.10
C MET A 184 -14.42 1.86 -14.16
N ARG A 185 -14.35 2.79 -13.20
CA ARG A 185 -15.23 3.95 -13.22
C ARG A 185 -14.85 4.87 -14.38
N PRO A 186 -15.83 5.49 -15.06
CA PRO A 186 -15.54 6.51 -16.04
C PRO A 186 -14.84 7.71 -15.38
N GLU A 187 -14.15 8.49 -16.20
CA GLU A 187 -13.61 9.77 -15.75
C GLU A 187 -14.73 10.65 -15.19
N SER A 188 -14.51 11.19 -13.99
CA SER A 188 -15.39 12.18 -13.39
C SER A 188 -14.54 13.34 -12.86
N ASP A 189 -15.14 14.52 -12.76
CA ASP A 189 -14.48 15.74 -12.25
C ASP A 189 -14.23 15.69 -10.73
N ALA A 190 -14.67 14.63 -10.04
CA ALA A 190 -14.50 14.45 -8.61
C ALA A 190 -13.06 14.06 -8.26
N SER A 191 -12.35 14.97 -7.61
CA SER A 191 -10.93 14.89 -7.25
C SER A 191 -10.61 13.99 -6.04
N GLU A 192 -11.58 13.25 -5.52
CA GLU A 192 -11.56 12.73 -4.15
C GLU A 192 -11.27 11.22 -4.03
N ILE A 193 -10.37 10.68 -4.86
CA ILE A 193 -9.93 9.27 -4.75
C ILE A 193 -9.28 8.96 -3.39
N LYS A 194 -8.76 10.00 -2.73
CA LYS A 194 -7.96 9.88 -1.50
C LYS A 194 -8.75 9.95 -0.19
N ILE A 195 -10.08 10.08 -0.22
CA ILE A 195 -10.89 9.90 1.00
C ILE A 195 -10.63 8.49 1.58
N GLY A 196 -10.39 7.52 0.69
CA GLY A 196 -10.17 6.12 1.03
C GLY A 196 -11.49 5.42 1.40
N ASP A 197 -11.38 4.14 1.73
CA ASP A 197 -12.49 3.25 2.09
C ASP A 197 -12.94 3.38 3.56
N GLY A 198 -12.53 4.45 4.25
CA GLY A 198 -12.75 4.63 5.69
C GLY A 198 -11.85 3.78 6.59
N SER A 199 -10.96 2.94 6.04
CA SER A 199 -10.01 2.14 6.84
C SER A 199 -8.74 2.90 7.25
N ARG A 200 -8.56 4.14 6.76
CA ARG A 200 -7.34 4.94 6.96
C ARG A 200 -7.51 5.89 8.14
N GLY A 201 -6.53 5.86 9.05
CA GLY A 201 -6.46 6.77 10.21
C GLY A 201 -5.09 7.44 10.35
N GLY A 202 -5.00 8.33 11.34
CA GLY A 202 -3.79 9.10 11.68
C GLY A 202 -3.57 10.31 10.76
N PRO A 203 -2.31 10.81 10.64
CA PRO A 203 -2.04 12.04 9.90
C PRO A 203 -2.44 11.93 8.42
N PRO A 204 -2.76 13.06 7.78
CA PRO A 204 -3.09 13.11 6.36
C PRO A 204 -1.91 12.64 5.50
N LEU A 205 -2.20 12.32 4.24
CA LEU A 205 -1.20 11.91 3.27
C LEU A 205 -0.05 12.93 3.21
N ARG A 206 1.18 12.47 3.38
CA ARG A 206 2.37 13.32 3.33
C ARG A 206 3.11 13.15 2.02
N THR A 207 3.34 14.24 1.29
CA THR A 207 4.21 14.22 0.10
C THR A 207 5.67 14.30 0.55
N LEU A 208 6.49 13.38 0.04
CA LEU A 208 7.93 13.35 0.31
C LEU A 208 8.62 14.54 -0.34
N THR A 209 9.60 15.10 0.35
CA THR A 209 10.50 16.10 -0.25
C THR A 209 11.39 15.46 -1.31
N ALA A 210 11.94 16.27 -2.22
CA ALA A 210 12.87 15.79 -3.25
C ALA A 210 14.09 15.04 -2.65
N SER A 211 14.57 15.47 -1.47
CA SER A 211 15.68 14.82 -0.75
C SER A 211 15.30 13.48 -0.13
N GLU A 212 14.05 13.31 0.30
CA GLU A 212 13.58 12.02 0.81
C GLU A 212 13.28 11.07 -0.36
N GLN A 213 12.62 11.55 -1.42
CA GLN A 213 12.32 10.76 -2.60
C GLN A 213 13.57 10.32 -3.35
N SER A 214 14.68 11.09 -3.30
CA SER A 214 15.95 10.68 -3.91
C SER A 214 16.58 9.46 -3.23
N LYS A 215 16.22 9.17 -1.98
CA LYS A 215 16.68 8.01 -1.20
C LYS A 215 15.83 6.75 -1.41
N LEU A 216 14.71 6.87 -2.15
CA LEU A 216 13.84 5.74 -2.54
C LEU A 216 14.35 5.02 -3.79
#